data_AF-A0A438C1Z7-F1
#
_entry.id   AF-A0A438C1Z7-F1
#
_cell.length_a   1.000
_cell.length_b   1.000
_cell.length_c   1.000
_cell.angle_alpha   90.00
_cell.angle_beta   90.00
_cell.angle_gamma   90.00
#
_symmetry.space_group_name_H-M   'P 1'
#
loop_
_entity.id
_entity.type
_entity.pdbx_description
1 polymer ?
#
loop_
_entity_poly.entity_id
_entity_poly.type
_entity_poly.pdbx_seq_one_letter_code
_entity_poly.pdbx_strand_id
1 'polypeptide(L)'
;MSVDASVERRTEPENRNGDGNGVVAPSSTHRLRLNPNTDHEPDNYEDLQLEFSPLLFSSLEQYLPPFMLNARRDVKVQYMRDILLRYSNEAERNRVQKQREYRQKIMSRYQPLHRELYAMNAEKFFVPSFLEAIKNNTEEGFRSIISESSPGVYTFEMLQPCFCEMLMSEVENFEKWVYDTKFRIMRPNTMNKYGVVLDDFGLETMLDKLMDSFIRPLSRVFFPDFGGSTLDSHHGFVVEYGMDRDLDLGFHVDDSEVSLNVCLGQQFSGGELFFRGIRCDKHVNTEARAEVHCP
;
A
#
# COMPACT_ATOMS: atom_id res chain seq x y z
N MET A 1 54.54 43.98 -24.34
CA MET A 1 55.76 44.20 -23.54
C MET A 1 55.73 43.13 -22.45
N SER A 2 56.04 41.86 -22.73
CA SER A 2 57.33 41.28 -23.15
C SER A 2 58.43 41.53 -22.14
N VAL A 3 58.73 40.50 -21.35
CA VAL A 3 60.07 39.92 -21.05
C VAL A 3 59.84 38.60 -20.31
N ASP A 4 60.02 37.47 -20.99
CA ASP A 4 61.19 36.55 -20.95
C ASP A 4 61.22 35.69 -19.66
N ALA A 5 60.87 34.40 -19.67
CA ALA A 5 61.50 33.23 -20.31
C ALA A 5 62.85 32.82 -19.68
N SER A 6 62.86 31.72 -18.95
CA SER A 6 64.01 30.81 -18.84
C SER A 6 63.51 29.38 -18.61
N VAL A 7 63.81 28.53 -19.57
CA VAL A 7 63.55 27.09 -19.63
C VAL A 7 64.76 26.38 -19.01
N GLU A 8 64.56 25.34 -18.22
CA GLU A 8 65.48 24.20 -18.23
C GLU A 8 64.80 22.87 -17.92
N ARG A 9 65.34 21.82 -18.55
CA ARG A 9 64.74 20.52 -18.88
C ARG A 9 65.10 19.44 -17.86
N ARG A 10 64.13 18.54 -17.66
CA ARG A 10 64.22 17.06 -17.49
C ARG A 10 65.13 16.49 -16.40
N THR A 11 64.50 15.69 -15.52
CA THR A 11 64.82 14.26 -15.30
C THR A 11 63.70 13.61 -14.46
N GLU A 12 62.94 12.70 -15.06
CA GLU A 12 62.48 11.47 -14.38
C GLU A 12 63.61 10.42 -14.50
N PRO A 13 63.67 9.34 -13.70
CA PRO A 13 62.59 8.67 -12.99
C PRO A 13 62.92 8.27 -11.53
N GLU A 14 61.91 7.81 -10.75
CA GLU A 14 62.02 6.53 -10.04
C GLU A 14 60.72 6.15 -9.32
N ASN A 15 60.37 4.89 -9.51
CA ASN A 15 59.19 4.18 -9.03
C ASN A 15 59.45 3.70 -7.60
N ARG A 16 58.67 4.13 -6.59
CA ARG A 16 58.61 3.46 -5.28
C ARG A 16 57.18 3.39 -4.74
N ASN A 17 56.72 2.15 -4.63
CA ASN A 17 55.53 1.69 -3.92
C ASN A 17 55.51 2.16 -2.45
N GLY A 18 54.31 2.37 -1.92
CA GLY A 18 54.06 2.31 -0.47
C GLY A 18 52.75 2.97 -0.04
N ASP A 19 51.79 2.14 0.35
CA ASP A 19 50.68 2.46 1.27
C ASP A 19 49.47 3.22 0.71
N GLY A 20 48.77 2.56 -0.21
CA GLY A 20 47.35 2.80 -0.47
C GLY A 20 46.49 2.07 0.55
N ASN A 21 45.82 2.83 1.41
CA ASN A 21 44.80 2.40 2.34
C ASN A 21 43.72 1.58 1.58
N GLY A 22 43.80 0.27 1.69
CA GLY A 22 42.89 -0.66 1.03
C GLY A 22 41.50 -0.56 1.64
N VAL A 23 40.64 0.25 1.02
CA VAL A 23 39.19 0.06 1.14
C VAL A 23 38.92 -1.35 0.63
N VAL A 24 38.58 -2.25 1.53
CA VAL A 24 38.14 -3.61 1.21
C VAL A 24 36.91 -3.48 0.32
N ALA A 25 37.08 -3.67 -0.99
CA ALA A 25 35.98 -3.76 -1.92
C ALA A 25 35.08 -4.95 -1.49
N PRO A 26 33.76 -4.78 -1.36
CA PRO A 26 32.89 -5.90 -1.06
C PRO A 26 32.89 -6.85 -2.26
N SER A 27 33.60 -7.97 -2.10
CA SER A 27 33.73 -9.05 -3.06
C SER A 27 32.44 -9.89 -3.08
N SER A 28 31.61 -9.65 -4.09
CA SER A 28 30.75 -10.61 -4.83
C SER A 28 29.55 -9.83 -5.39
N THR A 29 29.57 -9.57 -6.70
CA THR A 29 28.57 -8.78 -7.41
C THR A 29 27.28 -9.59 -7.60
N HIS A 30 26.58 -9.87 -6.51
CA HIS A 30 25.20 -10.34 -6.55
C HIS A 30 24.39 -9.24 -7.23
N ARG A 31 24.06 -9.40 -8.51
CA ARG A 31 23.30 -8.43 -9.31
C ARG A 31 22.23 -9.15 -10.13
N LEU A 32 21.11 -8.47 -10.30
CA LEU A 32 20.07 -8.83 -11.24
C LEU A 32 20.44 -8.33 -12.63
N ARG A 33 19.92 -9.00 -13.65
CA ARG A 33 19.90 -8.51 -15.03
C ARG A 33 18.89 -7.36 -15.13
N LEU A 34 19.10 -6.50 -16.13
CA LEU A 34 18.14 -5.42 -16.42
C LEU A 34 16.81 -5.97 -16.99
N ASN A 35 16.91 -6.99 -17.86
CA ASN A 35 15.76 -7.58 -18.55
C ASN A 35 15.49 -8.98 -18.00
N PRO A 36 14.20 -9.35 -17.81
CA PRO A 36 13.82 -10.68 -17.37
C PRO A 36 14.12 -11.72 -18.45
N ASN A 37 14.29 -12.97 -18.02
CA ASN A 37 14.24 -14.13 -18.91
C ASN A 37 12.79 -14.61 -19.01
N THR A 38 12.12 -14.27 -20.12
CA THR A 38 10.71 -14.61 -20.35
C THR A 38 10.47 -16.11 -20.60
N ASP A 39 11.52 -16.85 -20.98
CA ASP A 39 11.42 -18.29 -21.25
C ASP A 39 11.68 -19.13 -19.99
N HIS A 40 12.03 -18.48 -18.87
CA HIS A 40 12.31 -19.14 -17.60
C HIS A 40 11.06 -19.21 -16.73
N GLU A 41 10.67 -20.43 -16.34
CA GLU A 41 9.64 -20.67 -15.34
C GLU A 41 10.27 -20.61 -13.93
N PRO A 42 9.88 -19.64 -13.07
CA PRO A 42 10.40 -19.54 -11.72
C PRO A 42 10.03 -20.74 -10.86
N ASP A 43 10.84 -21.04 -9.86
CA ASP A 43 10.45 -22.01 -8.84
C ASP A 43 9.27 -21.46 -8.01
N ASN A 44 8.46 -22.38 -7.47
CA ASN A 44 7.51 -22.05 -6.42
C ASN A 44 8.28 -21.78 -5.12
N TYR A 45 7.92 -20.75 -4.34
CA TYR A 45 8.55 -20.38 -3.06
C TYR A 45 7.61 -20.42 -1.84
N GLU A 46 6.35 -20.82 -2.02
CA GLU A 46 5.29 -20.73 -1.00
C GLU A 46 5.49 -21.67 0.21
N ASP A 47 6.21 -22.77 0.03
CA ASP A 47 6.51 -23.75 1.09
C ASP A 47 7.65 -23.31 2.03
N LEU A 48 8.35 -22.21 1.71
CA LEU A 48 9.49 -21.75 2.50
C LEU A 48 9.08 -20.69 3.53
N GLN A 49 9.63 -20.79 4.74
CA GLN A 49 9.55 -19.72 5.73
C GLN A 49 10.57 -18.63 5.41
N LEU A 50 10.16 -17.66 4.59
CA LEU A 50 11.01 -16.57 4.10
C LEU A 50 10.74 -15.25 4.86
N GLU A 51 11.78 -14.42 4.96
CA GLU A 51 11.69 -13.06 5.51
C GLU A 51 10.93 -12.09 4.58
N PHE A 52 10.90 -12.40 3.28
CA PHE A 52 10.22 -11.63 2.25
C PHE A 52 9.12 -12.48 1.59
N SER A 53 8.20 -11.84 0.87
CA SER A 53 7.10 -12.52 0.16
C SER A 53 7.63 -13.56 -0.84
N PRO A 54 7.08 -14.79 -0.87
CA PRO A 54 7.40 -15.79 -1.90
C PRO A 54 7.26 -15.27 -3.33
N LEU A 55 6.23 -14.45 -3.60
CA LEU A 55 6.00 -13.83 -4.91
C LEU A 55 7.18 -12.96 -5.35
N LEU A 56 7.83 -12.26 -4.41
CA LEU A 56 9.00 -11.45 -4.70
C LEU A 56 10.16 -12.32 -5.20
N PHE A 57 10.35 -13.51 -4.64
CA PHE A 57 11.37 -14.45 -5.11
C PHE A 57 11.03 -15.00 -6.49
N SER A 58 9.77 -15.40 -6.74
CA SER A 58 9.34 -15.84 -8.07
C SER A 58 9.55 -14.75 -9.14
N SER A 59 9.22 -13.50 -8.83
CA SER A 59 9.44 -12.37 -9.75
C SER A 59 10.93 -12.08 -9.96
N LEU A 60 11.74 -12.06 -8.89
CA LEU A 60 13.17 -11.78 -8.98
C LEU A 60 13.95 -12.86 -9.71
N GLU A 61 13.48 -14.11 -9.66
CA GLU A 61 14.17 -15.24 -10.27
C GLU A 61 14.37 -15.03 -11.77
N GLN A 62 13.39 -14.49 -12.47
CA GLN A 62 13.48 -14.21 -13.91
C GLN A 62 14.61 -13.23 -14.26
N TYR A 63 15.04 -12.42 -13.30
CA TYR A 63 16.11 -11.44 -13.46
C TYR A 63 17.48 -11.99 -13.02
N LEU A 64 17.57 -13.24 -12.59
CA LEU A 64 18.85 -13.84 -12.21
C LEU A 64 19.78 -14.00 -13.44
N PRO A 65 21.11 -13.92 -13.24
CA PRO A 65 22.06 -14.18 -14.30
C PRO A 65 21.99 -15.65 -14.77
N PRO A 66 22.38 -15.98 -16.02
CA PRO A 66 22.20 -17.33 -16.59
C PRO A 66 22.81 -18.46 -15.77
N PHE A 67 23.94 -18.21 -15.09
CA PHE A 67 24.58 -19.20 -14.22
C PHE A 67 23.77 -19.52 -12.96
N MET A 68 22.90 -18.61 -12.54
CA MET A 68 22.08 -18.74 -11.33
C MET A 68 20.68 -19.29 -11.64
N LEU A 69 20.13 -19.03 -12.83
CA LEU A 69 18.84 -19.60 -13.26
C LEU A 69 18.84 -21.14 -13.22
N ASN A 70 19.95 -21.74 -13.62
CA ASN A 70 20.14 -23.20 -13.60
C ASN A 70 20.65 -23.74 -12.25
N ALA A 71 20.83 -22.86 -11.25
CA ALA A 71 21.26 -23.28 -9.92
C ALA A 71 20.09 -23.92 -9.16
N ARG A 72 20.43 -24.67 -8.12
CA ARG A 72 19.41 -25.24 -7.22
C ARG A 72 18.62 -24.13 -6.53
N ARG A 73 17.36 -24.42 -6.21
CA ARG A 73 16.41 -23.54 -5.53
C ARG A 73 16.98 -22.88 -4.26
N ASP A 74 17.66 -23.64 -3.41
CA ASP A 74 18.27 -23.14 -2.17
C ASP A 74 19.35 -22.08 -2.44
N VAL A 75 20.15 -22.27 -3.50
CA VAL A 75 21.19 -21.33 -3.91
C VAL A 75 20.57 -20.07 -4.52
N LYS A 76 19.52 -20.22 -5.34
CA LYS A 76 18.75 -19.08 -5.89
C LYS A 76 18.16 -18.21 -4.79
N VAL A 77 17.55 -18.83 -3.77
CA VAL A 77 16.99 -18.13 -2.60
C VAL A 77 18.07 -17.33 -1.88
N GLN A 78 19.22 -17.93 -1.58
CA GLN A 78 20.30 -17.23 -0.89
C GLN A 78 20.81 -16.03 -1.72
N TYR A 79 21.00 -16.23 -3.03
CA TYR A 79 21.44 -15.17 -3.93
C TYR A 79 20.45 -13.99 -3.98
N MET A 80 19.15 -14.28 -4.11
CA MET A 80 18.09 -13.26 -4.09
C MET A 80 17.98 -12.58 -2.72
N ARG A 81 18.10 -13.32 -1.63
CA ARG A 81 18.09 -12.79 -0.27
C ARG A 81 19.23 -11.80 -0.05
N ASP A 82 20.45 -12.11 -0.48
CA ASP A 82 21.60 -11.22 -0.36
C ASP A 82 21.45 -9.93 -1.20
N ILE A 83 20.66 -9.97 -2.27
CA ILE A 83 20.21 -8.77 -2.99
C ILE A 83 19.22 -7.98 -2.15
N LEU A 84 18.13 -8.60 -1.72
CA LEU A 84 17.06 -7.94 -0.98
C LEU A 84 17.55 -7.28 0.32
N LEU A 85 18.43 -7.96 1.06
CA LEU A 85 19.00 -7.46 2.32
C LEU A 85 19.84 -6.18 2.16
N ARG A 86 20.34 -5.88 0.94
CA ARG A 86 21.07 -4.62 0.69
C ARG A 86 20.15 -3.42 0.51
N TYR A 87 18.90 -3.64 0.11
CA TYR A 87 17.92 -2.58 -0.15
C TYR A 87 16.85 -2.48 0.95
N SER A 88 16.69 -3.54 1.72
CA SER A 88 15.86 -3.53 2.92
C SER A 88 16.72 -3.10 4.12
N ASN A 89 16.34 -2.05 4.82
CA ASN A 89 16.99 -1.70 6.08
C ASN A 89 16.46 -2.58 7.23
N GLU A 90 17.24 -2.77 8.28
CA GLU A 90 16.88 -3.66 9.39
C GLU A 90 15.64 -3.17 10.18
N ALA A 91 15.49 -1.85 10.33
CA ALA A 91 14.35 -1.26 11.01
C ALA A 91 13.02 -1.59 10.33
N GLU A 92 13.00 -1.54 8.99
CA GLU A 92 11.82 -1.82 8.18
C GLU A 92 11.45 -3.30 8.23
N ARG A 93 12.42 -4.22 8.16
CA ARG A 93 12.16 -5.66 8.37
C ARG A 93 11.57 -5.92 9.75
N ASN A 94 12.17 -5.32 10.77
CA ASN A 94 11.67 -5.45 12.13
C ASN A 94 10.25 -4.89 12.29
N ARG A 95 9.90 -3.82 11.57
CA ARG A 95 8.56 -3.24 11.55
C ARG A 95 7.55 -4.21 10.93
N VAL A 96 7.83 -4.73 9.72
CA VAL A 96 6.96 -5.68 9.02
C VAL A 96 6.76 -6.97 9.81
N GLN A 97 7.84 -7.52 10.37
CA GLN A 97 7.76 -8.74 11.19
C GLN A 97 6.91 -8.52 12.45
N LYS A 98 7.11 -7.41 13.17
CA LYS A 98 6.29 -7.07 14.35
C LYS A 98 4.83 -6.87 14.01
N GLN A 99 4.53 -6.24 12.88
CA GLN A 99 3.16 -6.06 12.40
C GLN A 99 2.50 -7.41 12.09
N ARG A 100 3.21 -8.32 11.41
CA ARG A 100 2.73 -9.68 11.15
C ARG A 100 2.44 -10.46 12.45
N GLU A 101 3.37 -10.45 13.40
CA GLU A 101 3.19 -11.10 14.70
C GLU A 101 2.03 -10.52 15.50
N TYR A 102 1.85 -9.19 15.42
CA TYR A 102 0.73 -8.50 16.05
C TYR A 102 -0.61 -8.95 15.44
N ARG A 103 -0.75 -8.97 14.11
CA ARG A 103 -1.96 -9.45 13.43
C ARG A 103 -2.24 -10.92 13.76
N GLN A 104 -1.23 -11.79 13.75
CA GLN A 104 -1.38 -13.19 14.12
C GLN A 104 -1.88 -13.39 15.56
N LYS A 105 -1.45 -12.55 16.51
CA LYS A 105 -1.95 -12.58 17.89
C LYS A 105 -3.42 -12.20 17.98
N ILE A 106 -3.89 -11.27 17.15
CA ILE A 106 -5.30 -10.92 17.05
C ILE A 106 -6.08 -12.08 16.44
N MET A 107 -5.66 -12.56 15.26
CA MET A 107 -6.36 -13.62 14.51
C MET A 107 -6.47 -14.94 15.30
N SER A 108 -5.55 -15.22 16.22
CA SER A 108 -5.59 -16.43 17.06
C SER A 108 -6.54 -16.32 18.26
N ARG A 109 -7.03 -15.12 18.61
CA ARG A 109 -7.79 -14.86 19.84
C ARG A 109 -9.15 -14.21 19.60
N TYR A 110 -9.24 -13.36 18.59
CA TYR A 110 -10.49 -12.73 18.19
C TYR A 110 -11.37 -13.74 17.44
N GLN A 111 -12.68 -13.68 17.69
CA GLN A 111 -13.68 -14.52 17.01
C GLN A 111 -14.60 -13.60 16.21
N PRO A 112 -14.56 -13.68 14.87
CA PRO A 112 -15.43 -12.89 14.01
C PRO A 112 -16.91 -13.13 14.27
N LEU A 113 -17.71 -12.06 14.25
CA LEU A 113 -19.17 -12.13 14.36
C LEU A 113 -19.79 -12.48 13.00
N HIS A 114 -19.32 -11.83 11.93
CA HIS A 114 -19.80 -11.97 10.55
C HIS A 114 -18.72 -12.57 9.66
N ARG A 115 -18.55 -13.90 9.69
CA ARG A 115 -17.56 -14.63 8.86
C ARG A 115 -17.69 -14.36 7.37
N GLU A 116 -18.88 -13.99 6.90
CA GLU A 116 -19.12 -13.66 5.50
C GLU A 116 -18.42 -12.37 5.05
N LEU A 117 -18.10 -11.43 5.96
CA LEU A 117 -17.31 -10.23 5.60
C LEU A 117 -15.88 -10.57 5.17
N TYR A 118 -15.34 -11.70 5.63
CA TYR A 118 -13.97 -12.14 5.38
C TYR A 118 -13.81 -12.81 4.01
N ALA A 119 -14.92 -13.05 3.31
CA ALA A 119 -14.94 -13.56 1.96
C ALA A 119 -15.67 -12.56 1.07
N MET A 120 -15.02 -12.11 0.00
CA MET A 120 -15.64 -11.18 -0.94
C MET A 120 -16.88 -11.80 -1.61
N ASN A 121 -18.07 -11.29 -1.27
CA ASN A 121 -19.34 -11.68 -1.90
C ASN A 121 -19.98 -10.46 -2.57
N ALA A 122 -19.60 -10.24 -3.83
CA ALA A 122 -19.98 -9.05 -4.58
C ALA A 122 -21.51 -8.83 -4.64
N GLU A 123 -22.29 -9.89 -4.85
CA GLU A 123 -23.76 -9.82 -4.98
C GLU A 123 -24.45 -9.38 -3.68
N LYS A 124 -23.89 -9.73 -2.52
CA LYS A 124 -24.41 -9.30 -1.21
C LYS A 124 -23.88 -7.94 -0.78
N PHE A 125 -22.69 -7.55 -1.27
CA PHE A 125 -22.00 -6.38 -0.75
C PHE A 125 -22.39 -5.13 -1.51
N PHE A 126 -22.61 -5.25 -2.82
CA PHE A 126 -22.79 -4.11 -3.70
C PHE A 126 -24.23 -3.94 -4.18
N VAL A 127 -24.61 -2.69 -4.44
CA VAL A 127 -25.87 -2.39 -5.10
C VAL A 127 -25.88 -2.92 -6.54
N PRO A 128 -27.03 -3.36 -7.08
CA PRO A 128 -27.08 -3.98 -8.41
C PRO A 128 -26.55 -3.08 -9.55
N SER A 129 -26.83 -1.78 -9.49
CA SER A 129 -26.35 -0.79 -10.48
C SER A 129 -24.83 -0.74 -10.54
N PHE A 130 -24.17 -0.77 -9.38
CA PHE A 130 -22.72 -0.79 -9.28
C PHE A 130 -22.13 -2.06 -9.91
N LEU A 131 -22.69 -3.23 -9.58
CA LEU A 131 -22.23 -4.51 -10.13
C LEU A 131 -22.37 -4.57 -11.65
N GLU A 132 -23.49 -4.06 -12.18
CA GLU A 132 -23.72 -4.01 -13.62
C GLU A 132 -22.67 -3.14 -14.32
N ALA A 133 -22.37 -1.96 -13.76
CA ALA A 133 -21.32 -1.08 -14.29
C ALA A 133 -19.94 -1.75 -14.27
N ILE A 134 -19.55 -2.39 -13.17
CA ILE A 134 -18.29 -3.14 -13.04
C ILE A 134 -18.22 -4.30 -14.03
N LYS A 135 -19.31 -5.04 -14.23
CA LYS A 135 -19.38 -6.15 -15.19
C LYS A 135 -19.23 -5.67 -16.63
N ASN A 136 -19.86 -4.55 -16.97
CA ASN A 136 -19.74 -3.95 -18.31
C ASN A 136 -18.34 -3.39 -18.55
N ASN A 137 -17.71 -2.85 -17.50
CA ASN A 137 -16.33 -2.34 -17.50
C ASN A 137 -16.06 -1.32 -18.61
N THR A 138 -17.05 -0.46 -18.89
CA THR A 138 -16.96 0.63 -19.86
C THR A 138 -16.99 1.98 -19.15
N GLU A 139 -16.37 2.98 -19.77
CA GLU A 139 -16.39 4.34 -19.24
C GLU A 139 -17.82 4.88 -19.15
N GLU A 140 -18.66 4.62 -20.15
CA GLU A 140 -20.07 5.02 -20.14
C GLU A 140 -20.86 4.34 -19.01
N GLY A 141 -20.54 3.07 -18.73
CA GLY A 141 -21.15 2.31 -17.63
C GLY A 141 -20.77 2.88 -16.27
N PHE A 142 -19.51 3.29 -16.08
CA PHE A 142 -19.08 3.93 -14.84
C PHE A 142 -19.66 5.33 -14.68
N ARG A 143 -19.67 6.12 -15.76
CA ARG A 143 -20.22 7.49 -15.75
C ARG A 143 -21.73 7.53 -15.53
N SER A 144 -22.45 6.42 -15.70
CA SER A 144 -23.89 6.37 -15.42
C SER A 144 -24.22 6.24 -13.92
N ILE A 145 -23.27 5.76 -13.11
CA ILE A 145 -23.45 5.53 -11.66
C ILE A 145 -22.66 6.51 -10.79
N ILE A 146 -21.72 7.26 -11.38
CA ILE A 146 -20.82 8.18 -10.68
C ILE A 146 -21.13 9.63 -11.04
N SER A 147 -21.18 10.48 -10.02
CA SER A 147 -21.29 11.93 -10.15
C SER A 147 -20.00 12.60 -9.69
N GLU A 148 -19.53 13.62 -10.39
CA GLU A 148 -18.39 14.43 -9.96
C GLU A 148 -18.91 15.63 -9.14
N SER A 149 -18.73 15.59 -7.82
CA SER A 149 -19.21 16.65 -6.92
C SER A 149 -18.29 17.87 -6.91
N SER A 150 -17.00 17.66 -7.18
CA SER A 150 -15.96 18.69 -7.30
C SER A 150 -14.84 18.11 -8.19
N PRO A 151 -14.00 18.93 -8.86
CA PRO A 151 -12.94 18.41 -9.73
C PRO A 151 -12.07 17.36 -9.03
N GLY A 152 -12.07 16.12 -9.56
CA GLY A 152 -11.33 14.98 -9.00
C GLY A 152 -11.98 14.33 -7.76
N VAL A 153 -13.21 14.70 -7.41
CA VAL A 153 -13.99 14.12 -6.31
C VAL A 153 -15.27 13.51 -6.85
N TYR A 154 -15.37 12.19 -6.75
CA TYR A 154 -16.46 11.40 -7.30
C TYR A 154 -17.32 10.80 -6.17
N THR A 155 -18.63 10.86 -6.34
CA THR A 155 -19.64 10.29 -5.44
C THR A 155 -20.50 9.28 -6.18
N PHE A 156 -20.81 8.17 -5.51
CA PHE A 156 -21.60 7.08 -6.06
C PHE A 156 -22.12 6.17 -4.96
N GLU A 157 -23.23 5.49 -5.25
CA GLU A 157 -23.76 4.43 -4.40
C GLU A 157 -23.05 3.11 -4.74
N MET A 158 -22.40 2.51 -3.74
CA MET A 158 -21.61 1.30 -3.92
C MET A 158 -22.17 0.13 -3.11
N LEU A 159 -22.39 0.33 -1.81
CA LEU A 159 -22.63 -0.75 -0.86
C LEU A 159 -24.11 -0.92 -0.54
N GLN A 160 -24.52 -2.16 -0.29
CA GLN A 160 -25.84 -2.44 0.27
C GLN A 160 -25.90 -2.01 1.74
N PRO A 161 -27.03 -1.45 2.22
CA PRO A 161 -27.18 -1.07 3.63
C PRO A 161 -26.91 -2.22 4.60
N CYS A 162 -27.32 -3.45 4.26
CA CYS A 162 -27.06 -4.63 5.07
C CYS A 162 -25.56 -4.94 5.22
N PHE A 163 -24.74 -4.63 4.21
CA PHE A 163 -23.29 -4.75 4.32
C PHE A 163 -22.73 -3.72 5.30
N CYS A 164 -23.17 -2.47 5.22
CA CYS A 164 -22.74 -1.42 6.14
C CYS A 164 -23.10 -1.80 7.60
N GLU A 165 -24.31 -2.31 7.84
CA GLU A 165 -24.75 -2.78 9.15
C GLU A 165 -23.87 -3.94 9.67
N MET A 166 -23.58 -4.94 8.83
CA MET A 166 -22.70 -6.06 9.21
C MET A 166 -21.28 -5.60 9.53
N LEU A 167 -20.73 -4.68 8.74
CA LEU A 167 -19.39 -4.15 8.96
C LEU A 167 -19.32 -3.37 10.28
N MET A 168 -20.34 -2.54 10.55
CA MET A 168 -20.45 -1.80 11.81
C MET A 168 -20.54 -2.73 13.02
N SER A 169 -21.40 -3.75 12.98
CA SER A 169 -21.53 -4.72 14.09
C SER A 169 -20.26 -5.55 14.29
N GLU A 170 -19.52 -5.87 13.23
CA GLU A 170 -18.22 -6.54 13.33
C GLU A 170 -17.17 -5.64 13.99
N VAL A 171 -17.12 -4.35 13.63
CA VAL A 171 -16.22 -3.37 14.24
C VAL A 171 -16.53 -3.20 15.74
N GLU A 172 -17.81 -3.03 16.10
CA GLU A 172 -18.25 -2.94 17.50
C GLU A 172 -17.88 -4.21 18.29
N ASN A 173 -18.04 -5.39 17.69
CA ASN A 173 -17.65 -6.65 18.31
C ASN A 173 -16.14 -6.73 18.53
N PHE A 174 -15.34 -6.29 17.57
CA PHE A 174 -13.89 -6.22 17.70
C PHE A 174 -13.46 -5.26 18.80
N GLU A 175 -14.01 -4.04 18.83
CA GLU A 175 -13.72 -3.07 19.88
C GLU A 175 -14.10 -3.59 21.28
N LYS A 176 -15.27 -4.23 21.41
CA LYS A 176 -15.69 -4.86 22.66
C LYS A 176 -14.69 -5.94 23.11
N TRP A 177 -14.23 -6.79 22.19
CA TRP A 177 -13.20 -7.78 22.48
C TRP A 177 -11.89 -7.13 22.93
N VAL A 178 -11.46 -6.04 22.29
CA VAL A 178 -10.27 -5.27 22.69
C VAL A 178 -10.41 -4.74 24.12
N TYR A 179 -11.59 -4.19 24.45
CA TYR A 179 -11.89 -3.69 25.80
C TYR A 179 -11.87 -4.81 26.84
N ASP A 180 -12.61 -5.89 26.61
CA ASP A 180 -12.77 -7.00 27.56
C ASP A 180 -11.44 -7.72 27.82
N THR A 181 -10.61 -7.88 26.78
CA THR A 181 -9.31 -8.55 26.88
C THR A 181 -8.17 -7.60 27.27
N LYS A 182 -8.42 -6.28 27.30
CA LYS A 182 -7.42 -5.23 27.46
C LYS A 182 -6.28 -5.35 26.45
N PHE A 183 -6.58 -5.84 25.25
CA PHE A 183 -5.60 -5.95 24.18
C PHE A 183 -5.19 -4.55 23.70
N ARG A 184 -3.92 -4.36 23.35
CA ARG A 184 -3.46 -3.09 22.79
C ARG A 184 -3.46 -3.20 21.27
N ILE A 185 -4.26 -2.36 20.62
CA ILE A 185 -4.33 -2.27 19.16
C ILE A 185 -3.61 -1.04 18.64
N MET A 186 -3.21 -1.10 17.37
CA MET A 186 -2.80 0.07 16.61
C MET A 186 -4.04 0.88 16.21
N ARG A 187 -3.92 2.21 16.21
CA ARG A 187 -4.99 3.11 15.79
C ARG A 187 -4.90 3.42 14.29
N PRO A 188 -6.02 3.76 13.64
CA PRO A 188 -6.10 3.95 12.19
C PRO A 188 -5.02 4.84 11.59
N ASN A 189 -4.76 5.98 12.24
CA ASN A 189 -3.72 6.92 11.89
C ASN A 189 -3.26 7.72 13.14
N THR A 190 -2.32 8.65 12.96
CA THR A 190 -1.77 9.48 14.05
C THR A 190 -2.71 10.58 14.54
N MET A 191 -3.79 10.85 13.81
CA MET A 191 -4.74 11.93 14.08
C MET A 191 -6.04 11.43 14.74
N ASN A 192 -6.36 10.14 14.61
CA ASN A 192 -7.54 9.52 15.22
C ASN A 192 -7.17 8.72 16.47
N LYS A 193 -7.90 8.94 17.56
CA LYS A 193 -7.77 8.19 18.81
C LYS A 193 -8.68 6.98 18.84
N TYR A 194 -9.75 6.99 18.06
CA TYR A 194 -10.78 5.95 18.00
C TYR A 194 -10.92 5.35 16.61
N GLY A 195 -11.53 4.16 16.55
CA GLY A 195 -11.58 3.34 15.35
C GLY A 195 -10.50 2.26 15.29
N VAL A 196 -10.56 1.49 14.21
CA VAL A 196 -9.87 0.21 14.04
C VAL A 196 -9.34 0.02 12.62
N VAL A 197 -8.20 -0.65 12.48
CA VAL A 197 -7.65 -1.06 11.18
C VAL A 197 -8.26 -2.41 10.81
N LEU A 198 -8.87 -2.50 9.62
CA LEU A 198 -9.66 -3.67 9.21
C LEU A 198 -8.76 -4.91 8.95
N ASP A 199 -7.58 -4.70 8.40
CA ASP A 199 -6.61 -5.76 8.17
C ASP A 199 -6.17 -6.46 9.47
N ASP A 200 -6.16 -5.72 10.59
CA ASP A 200 -5.61 -6.21 11.86
C ASP A 200 -6.39 -7.39 12.41
N PHE A 201 -7.68 -7.49 12.07
CA PHE A 201 -8.55 -8.57 12.51
C PHE A 201 -9.02 -9.47 11.37
N GLY A 202 -8.48 -9.32 10.15
CA GLY A 202 -8.54 -10.33 9.09
C GLY A 202 -9.27 -9.96 7.81
N LEU A 203 -9.66 -8.69 7.62
CA LEU A 203 -10.37 -8.25 6.40
C LEU A 203 -9.46 -7.97 5.19
N GLU A 204 -8.14 -8.14 5.33
CA GLU A 204 -7.12 -7.89 4.28
C GLU A 204 -7.51 -8.54 2.95
N THR A 205 -7.82 -9.84 2.94
CA THR A 205 -8.18 -10.55 1.68
C THR A 205 -9.47 -10.04 1.04
N MET A 206 -10.43 -9.52 1.82
CA MET A 206 -11.63 -8.92 1.26
C MET A 206 -11.30 -7.56 0.62
N LEU A 207 -10.49 -6.75 1.30
CA LEU A 207 -10.04 -5.44 0.83
C LEU A 207 -9.13 -5.53 -0.40
N ASP A 208 -8.25 -6.53 -0.47
CA ASP A 208 -7.45 -6.85 -1.65
C ASP A 208 -8.36 -7.02 -2.88
N LYS A 209 -9.42 -7.82 -2.74
CA LYS A 209 -10.39 -8.08 -3.82
C LYS A 209 -11.23 -6.86 -4.15
N LEU A 210 -11.65 -6.10 -3.13
CA LEU A 210 -12.36 -4.83 -3.32
C LEU A 210 -11.51 -3.88 -4.18
N MET A 211 -10.26 -3.66 -3.79
CA MET A 211 -9.32 -2.80 -4.51
C MET A 211 -9.09 -3.29 -5.94
N ASP A 212 -8.67 -4.55 -6.10
CA ASP A 212 -8.24 -5.10 -7.39
C ASP A 212 -9.38 -5.21 -8.40
N SER A 213 -10.54 -5.74 -7.97
CA SER A 213 -11.64 -6.09 -8.87
C SER A 213 -12.69 -5.00 -9.04
N PHE A 214 -12.78 -4.02 -8.13
CA PHE A 214 -13.88 -3.03 -8.14
C PHE A 214 -13.38 -1.59 -8.15
N ILE A 215 -12.36 -1.26 -7.35
CA ILE A 215 -11.87 0.13 -7.27
C ILE A 215 -10.88 0.44 -8.39
N ARG A 216 -9.90 -0.44 -8.67
CA ARG A 216 -8.91 -0.23 -9.73
C ARG A 216 -9.53 0.00 -11.13
N PRO A 217 -10.61 -0.71 -11.55
CA PRO A 217 -11.30 -0.41 -12.81
C PRO A 217 -11.83 1.03 -12.89
N LEU A 218 -12.40 1.55 -11.80
CA LEU A 218 -12.88 2.92 -11.72
C LEU A 218 -11.69 3.89 -11.74
N SER A 219 -10.68 3.64 -10.91
CA SER A 219 -9.50 4.49 -10.80
C SER A 219 -8.76 4.62 -12.13
N ARG A 220 -8.70 3.56 -12.95
CA ARG A 220 -8.13 3.62 -14.30
C ARG A 220 -8.82 4.66 -15.19
N VAL A 221 -10.13 4.85 -15.04
CA VAL A 221 -10.93 5.77 -15.88
C VAL A 221 -10.91 7.19 -15.31
N PHE A 222 -11.06 7.34 -13.99
CA PHE A 222 -11.22 8.64 -13.36
C PHE A 222 -9.90 9.26 -12.88
N PHE A 223 -8.86 8.45 -12.66
CA PHE A 223 -7.55 8.88 -12.18
C PHE A 223 -6.38 8.33 -13.02
N PRO A 224 -6.41 8.46 -14.37
CA PRO A 224 -5.36 7.92 -15.23
C PRO A 224 -3.99 8.56 -14.96
N ASP A 225 -3.96 9.84 -14.58
CA ASP A 225 -2.73 10.60 -14.32
C ASP A 225 -2.10 10.31 -12.94
N PHE A 226 -2.81 9.57 -12.07
CA PHE A 226 -2.40 9.29 -10.69
C PHE A 226 -2.19 7.80 -10.44
N GLY A 227 -1.85 7.02 -11.46
CA GLY A 227 -1.58 5.58 -11.28
C GLY A 227 -2.83 4.76 -10.97
N GLY A 228 -4.02 5.21 -11.37
CA GLY A 228 -5.27 4.49 -11.11
C GLY A 228 -5.31 3.07 -11.69
N SER A 229 -4.48 2.76 -12.70
CA SER A 229 -4.32 1.41 -13.25
C SER A 229 -3.30 0.53 -12.51
N THR A 230 -2.52 1.11 -11.59
CA THR A 230 -1.37 0.46 -10.93
C THR A 230 -1.46 0.43 -9.42
N LEU A 231 -2.63 0.73 -8.84
CA LEU A 231 -2.88 0.62 -7.38
C LEU A 231 -2.53 -0.79 -6.90
N ASP A 232 -1.61 -0.97 -5.96
CA ASP A 232 -1.05 -2.28 -5.59
C ASP A 232 -1.15 -2.60 -4.09
N SER A 233 -1.63 -1.66 -3.29
CA SER A 233 -1.73 -1.76 -1.83
C SER A 233 -2.89 -0.93 -1.30
N HIS A 234 -3.36 -1.28 -0.11
CA HIS A 234 -4.44 -0.58 0.57
C HIS A 234 -4.14 -0.41 2.07
N HIS A 235 -4.81 0.56 2.69
CA HIS A 235 -4.87 0.71 4.14
C HIS A 235 -6.31 0.96 4.55
N GLY A 236 -7.03 -0.11 4.89
CA GLY A 236 -8.45 -0.06 5.23
C GLY A 236 -8.67 0.12 6.72
N PHE A 237 -9.46 1.14 7.11
CA PHE A 237 -9.79 1.40 8.50
C PHE A 237 -11.15 2.06 8.65
N VAL A 238 -11.73 1.95 9.85
CA VAL A 238 -12.95 2.65 10.25
C VAL A 238 -12.58 3.65 11.33
N VAL A 239 -13.11 4.86 11.23
CA VAL A 239 -12.96 5.95 12.21
C VAL A 239 -14.29 6.24 12.88
N GLU A 240 -14.23 6.65 14.14
CA GLU A 240 -15.42 6.99 14.93
C GLU A 240 -15.35 8.44 15.39
N TYR A 241 -16.38 9.20 15.04
CA TYR A 241 -16.59 10.57 15.52
C TYR A 241 -17.80 10.61 16.45
N GLY A 242 -17.73 11.45 17.49
CA GLY A 242 -18.78 11.53 18.49
C GLY A 242 -18.42 12.44 19.66
N MET A 243 -19.43 12.82 20.43
CA MET A 243 -19.28 13.78 21.54
C MET A 243 -18.32 13.29 22.65
N ASP A 244 -18.15 11.99 22.79
CA ASP A 244 -17.22 11.32 23.70
C ASP A 244 -16.02 10.66 22.97
N ARG A 245 -15.81 11.04 21.70
CA ARG A 245 -14.80 10.50 20.78
C ARG A 245 -13.99 11.63 20.14
N ASP A 246 -13.46 11.41 18.94
CA ASP A 246 -12.88 12.48 18.14
C ASP A 246 -14.02 13.36 17.57
N LEU A 247 -13.84 14.69 17.57
CA LEU A 247 -14.86 15.64 17.12
C LEU A 247 -14.64 16.13 15.69
N ASP A 248 -13.37 16.27 15.31
CA ASP A 248 -12.95 16.75 14.01
C ASP A 248 -11.61 16.10 13.62
N LEU A 249 -11.25 16.28 12.35
CA LEU A 249 -9.98 15.89 11.80
C LEU A 249 -9.40 17.09 11.06
N GLY A 250 -8.23 17.56 11.49
CA GLY A 250 -7.57 18.71 10.84
C GLY A 250 -7.23 18.43 9.38
N PHE A 251 -7.00 19.47 8.59
CA PHE A 251 -6.56 19.31 7.20
C PHE A 251 -5.25 18.52 7.11
N HIS A 252 -5.23 17.55 6.21
CA HIS A 252 -4.09 16.68 5.95
C HIS A 252 -4.13 16.21 4.48
N VAL A 253 -3.09 15.47 4.08
CA VAL A 253 -3.03 14.79 2.79
C VAL A 253 -2.93 13.31 3.10
N ASP A 254 -3.77 12.52 2.46
CA ASP A 254 -3.70 11.06 2.55
C ASP A 254 -2.43 10.54 1.87
N ASP A 255 -1.83 9.52 2.47
CA ASP A 255 -0.71 8.79 1.87
C ASP A 255 -1.24 7.70 0.93
N SER A 256 -1.94 8.13 -0.12
CA SER A 256 -2.56 7.29 -1.13
C SER A 256 -2.65 8.02 -2.48
N GLU A 257 -2.63 7.28 -3.59
CA GLU A 257 -2.97 7.84 -4.91
C GLU A 257 -4.46 8.13 -5.03
N VAL A 258 -5.30 7.24 -4.46
CA VAL A 258 -6.76 7.32 -4.46
C VAL A 258 -7.28 6.94 -3.08
N SER A 259 -8.14 7.78 -2.50
CA SER A 259 -8.84 7.50 -1.25
C SER A 259 -10.31 7.21 -1.51
N LEU A 260 -10.81 6.10 -0.95
CA LEU A 260 -12.23 5.77 -0.93
C LEU A 260 -12.79 6.05 0.47
N ASN A 261 -13.66 7.05 0.58
CA ASN A 261 -14.36 7.37 1.82
C ASN A 261 -15.81 6.86 1.73
N VAL A 262 -16.21 6.05 2.72
CA VAL A 262 -17.53 5.40 2.76
C VAL A 262 -18.24 5.81 4.03
N CYS A 263 -19.42 6.41 3.90
CA CYS A 263 -20.31 6.64 5.03
C CYS A 263 -20.96 5.32 5.46
N LEU A 264 -20.70 4.89 6.70
CA LEU A 264 -21.28 3.66 7.28
C LEU A 264 -22.44 3.94 8.26
N GLY A 265 -22.53 5.17 8.78
CA GLY A 265 -23.57 5.58 9.72
C GLY A 265 -24.80 6.14 9.02
N GLN A 266 -25.98 6.00 9.64
CA GLN A 266 -27.24 6.50 9.06
C GLN A 266 -27.84 7.70 9.83
N GLN A 267 -27.43 7.94 11.07
CA GLN A 267 -28.06 8.92 11.95
C GLN A 267 -27.03 9.74 12.73
N PHE A 268 -26.61 10.86 12.15
CA PHE A 268 -25.76 11.86 12.80
C PHE A 268 -26.04 13.26 12.23
N SER A 269 -25.57 14.28 12.93
CA SER A 269 -25.55 15.67 12.44
C SER A 269 -24.10 16.13 12.36
N GLY A 270 -23.70 16.73 11.25
CA GLY A 270 -22.31 17.07 10.93
C GLY A 270 -21.68 16.05 9.98
N GLY A 271 -20.36 15.87 10.06
CA GLY A 271 -19.63 14.91 9.22
C GLY A 271 -19.29 15.41 7.83
N GLU A 272 -19.33 16.73 7.62
CA GLU A 272 -18.99 17.37 6.36
C GLU A 272 -17.50 17.16 6.01
N LEU A 273 -17.23 16.84 4.75
CA LEU A 273 -15.87 16.72 4.23
C LEU A 273 -15.49 17.99 3.46
N PHE A 274 -14.37 18.60 3.86
CA PHE A 274 -13.84 19.81 3.23
C PHE A 274 -12.61 19.48 2.39
N PHE A 275 -12.65 19.84 1.11
CA PHE A 275 -11.54 19.65 0.20
C PHE A 275 -10.75 20.95 0.03
N ARG A 276 -9.43 20.85 0.16
CA ARG A 276 -8.51 21.98 0.04
C ARG A 276 -7.41 21.68 -0.96
N GLY A 277 -7.37 22.47 -2.02
CA GLY A 277 -6.28 22.42 -2.99
C GLY A 277 -6.19 21.11 -3.77
N ILE A 278 -5.11 21.00 -4.54
CA ILE A 278 -4.70 19.79 -5.26
C ILE A 278 -3.35 19.40 -4.71
N ARG A 279 -3.07 18.09 -4.59
CA ARG A 279 -1.80 17.52 -4.09
C ARG A 279 -0.61 17.91 -4.99
N CYS A 280 -0.15 19.15 -4.84
CA CYS A 280 1.06 19.69 -5.45
C CYS A 280 1.54 20.91 -4.65
N ASP A 281 2.85 21.17 -4.66
CA ASP A 281 3.50 22.19 -3.81
C ASP A 281 2.89 23.59 -3.95
N LYS A 282 2.36 23.90 -5.14
CA LYS A 282 1.79 25.23 -5.45
C LYS A 282 0.34 25.38 -5.00
N HIS A 283 -0.43 24.29 -4.99
CA HIS A 283 -1.88 24.36 -4.80
C HIS A 283 -2.39 23.67 -3.54
N VAL A 284 -1.57 22.91 -2.80
CA VAL A 284 -2.01 22.17 -1.61
C VAL A 284 -2.63 23.06 -0.52
N ASN A 285 -2.25 24.34 -0.47
CA ASN A 285 -2.74 25.32 0.50
C ASN A 285 -3.73 26.35 -0.08
N THR A 286 -4.27 26.15 -1.28
CA THR A 286 -5.30 27.08 -1.81
C THR A 286 -6.57 27.03 -0.97
N GLU A 287 -7.49 27.98 -1.16
CA GLU A 287 -8.72 28.03 -0.36
C GLU A 287 -9.55 26.74 -0.47
N ALA A 288 -10.20 26.38 0.65
CA ALA A 288 -11.12 25.25 0.69
C ALA A 288 -12.35 25.55 -0.16
N ARG A 289 -12.86 24.54 -0.86
CA ARG A 289 -14.13 24.62 -1.61
C ARG A 289 -15.22 23.87 -0.84
N ALA A 290 -16.44 24.39 -0.91
CA ALA A 290 -17.56 23.86 -0.15
C ALA A 290 -18.03 22.48 -0.66
N GLU A 291 -18.24 21.61 0.33
CA GLU A 291 -19.30 20.61 0.50
C GLU A 291 -19.47 19.50 -0.55
N VAL A 292 -19.06 18.29 -0.16
CA VAL A 292 -19.63 17.05 -0.69
C VAL A 292 -20.35 16.35 0.45
N HIS A 293 -21.67 16.28 0.37
CA HIS A 293 -22.45 15.43 1.27
C HIS A 293 -22.36 13.98 0.78
N CYS A 294 -21.99 13.06 1.67
CA CYS A 294 -22.12 11.65 1.38
C CYS A 294 -23.62 11.31 1.39
N PRO A 295 -24.19 10.79 0.28
CA PRO A 295 -25.59 10.36 0.24
C PRO A 295 -25.87 9.19 1.18
#